data_AF-A0A1U7PRK4-F1
#
_entry.id   AF-A0A1U7PRK4-F1
#
_cell.length_a   1.000
_cell.length_b   1.000
_cell.length_c   1.000
_cell.angle_alpha   90.00
_cell.angle_beta   90.00
_cell.angle_gamma   90.00
#
_symmetry.space_group_name_H-M   'P 1'
#
loop_
_entity.id
_entity.type
_entity.pdbx_description
1 polymer ?
#
loop_
_entity_poly.entity_id
_entity_poly.type
_entity_poly.pdbx_seq_one_letter_code
_entity_poly.pdbx_strand_id
1 'polypeptide(L)' 'MTSKEDLLNNKDFYKSFKNGEDLTSFFKELHKKAVEHMLDAELDSHLDNEKHEKTTNGNYRNGHGTKKIKSSFGESET' A
#
# COMPACT_ATOMS: atom_id res chain seq x y z
N MET A 1 12.23 -3.06 12.80
CA MET A 1 10.79 -2.80 12.68
C MET A 1 10.54 -1.44 13.32
N THR A 2 10.28 -0.41 12.54
CA THR A 2 10.02 0.93 13.07
C THR A 2 8.66 0.91 13.77
N SER A 3 8.59 1.29 15.04
CA SER A 3 7.29 1.32 15.73
C SER A 3 6.42 2.46 15.18
N LYS A 4 5.10 2.34 15.28
CA LYS A 4 4.18 3.40 14.85
C LYS A 4 4.48 4.70 15.61
N GLU A 5 4.75 4.57 16.90
CA GLU A 5 5.20 5.63 17.78
C GLU A 5 6.50 6.29 17.28
N ASP A 6 7.48 5.52 16.80
CA ASP A 6 8.74 6.10 16.30
C ASP A 6 8.51 6.95 15.05
N LEU A 7 7.65 6.50 14.12
CA LEU A 7 7.31 7.26 12.92
C LEU A 7 6.55 8.55 13.29
N LEU A 8 5.55 8.44 14.17
CA LEU A 8 4.73 9.57 14.60
C LEU A 8 5.53 10.64 15.34
N ASN A 9 6.61 10.26 16.03
CA ASN A 9 7.46 11.19 16.77
C ASN A 9 8.74 11.61 16.01
N ASN A 10 8.91 11.17 14.77
CA ASN A 10 10.11 11.47 13.98
C ASN A 10 10.06 12.89 13.40
N LYS A 11 10.82 13.82 13.99
CA LYS A 11 10.92 15.20 13.51
C LYS A 11 11.55 15.31 12.12
N ASP A 12 12.50 14.45 11.78
CA ASP A 12 13.18 14.50 10.47
C ASP A 12 12.27 14.03 9.34
N PHE A 13 11.36 13.10 9.62
CA PHE A 13 10.26 12.74 8.72
C PHE A 13 9.38 13.96 8.43
N TYR A 14 9.01 14.74 9.43
CA TYR A 14 8.17 15.92 9.18
C TYR A 14 8.89 17.06 8.44
N LYS A 15 10.21 17.16 8.54
CA LYS A 15 11.01 18.17 7.82
C LYS A 15 11.02 17.97 6.30
N SER A 16 10.70 16.77 5.80
CA SER A 16 10.66 16.53 4.35
C SER A 16 9.44 17.16 3.68
N PHE A 17 8.39 17.50 4.43
CA PHE A 17 7.19 18.12 3.87
C PHE A 17 7.33 19.63 3.78
N LYS A 18 6.91 20.19 2.65
CA LYS A 18 6.96 21.64 2.40
C LYS A 18 5.82 22.39 3.08
N ASN A 19 4.65 21.78 3.18
CA ASN A 19 3.43 22.36 3.74
C ASN A 19 2.39 21.26 4.09
N GLY A 20 1.22 21.67 4.59
CA GLY A 20 0.15 20.75 4.98
C GLY A 20 -0.50 19.99 3.81
N GLU A 21 -0.50 20.56 2.60
CA GLU A 21 -1.03 19.90 1.40
C GLU A 21 -0.12 18.76 0.95
N ASP A 22 1.20 18.97 1.01
CA ASP A 22 2.24 17.98 0.73
C ASP A 22 2.12 16.78 1.69
N LEU A 23 1.94 17.07 2.99
CA LEU A 23 1.68 16.06 4.01
C LEU A 23 0.39 15.27 3.74
N THR A 24 -0.70 15.96 3.38
CA THR A 24 -1.99 15.31 3.09
C THR A 24 -1.90 14.43 1.85
N SER A 25 -1.18 14.87 0.83
CA SER A 25 -0.95 14.12 -0.42
C SER A 25 -0.16 12.84 -0.15
N PHE A 26 0.87 12.92 0.70
CA PHE A 26 1.60 11.74 1.15
C PHE A 26 0.69 10.72 1.86
N PHE A 27 -0.20 11.17 2.76
CA PHE A 27 -1.12 10.24 3.43
C PHE A 27 -2.11 9.58 2.48
N LYS A 28 -2.56 10.30 1.44
CA LYS A 28 -3.39 9.72 0.38
C LYS A 28 -2.65 8.61 -0.37
N GLU A 29 -1.38 8.83 -0.71
CA GLU A 29 -0.54 7.83 -1.38
C GLU A 29 -0.22 6.65 -0.46
N LEU A 30 0.12 6.91 0.81
CA LEU A 30 0.36 5.89 1.81
C LEU A 30 -0.86 4.98 1.99
N HIS A 31 -2.05 5.56 2.09
CA HIS A 31 -3.30 4.80 2.21
C HIS A 31 -3.54 3.92 0.97
N LYS A 32 -3.34 4.47 -0.24
CA LYS A 32 -3.42 3.69 -1.49
C LYS A 32 -2.45 2.49 -1.47
N LYS A 33 -1.19 2.73 -1.12
CA LYS A 33 -0.17 1.67 -1.04
C LYS A 33 -0.48 0.62 0.03
N ALA A 34 -1.00 1.03 1.18
CA ALA A 34 -1.43 0.11 2.21
C ALA A 34 -2.52 -0.84 1.70
N VAL A 35 -3.52 -0.32 0.97
CA VAL A 35 -4.58 -1.14 0.36
C VAL A 35 -4.00 -2.11 -0.68
N GLU A 36 -3.13 -1.66 -1.58
CA GLU A 36 -2.45 -2.52 -2.57
C GLU A 36 -1.72 -3.69 -1.88
N HIS A 37 -0.92 -3.41 -0.85
CA HIS A 37 -0.18 -4.44 -0.11
C HIS A 37 -1.08 -5.41 0.65
N MET A 38 -2.19 -4.94 1.22
CA MET A 38 -3.16 -5.81 1.86
C MET A 38 -3.80 -6.79 0.85
N LEU A 39 -4.16 -6.29 -0.35
CA LEU A 39 -4.72 -7.13 -1.41
C LEU A 39 -3.70 -8.13 -1.96
N ASP A 40 -2.44 -7.73 -2.12
CA ASP A 40 -1.37 -8.65 -2.52
C ASP A 40 -1.17 -9.74 -1.47
N ALA A 41 -1.15 -9.40 -0.18
CA ALA A 41 -1.03 -10.39 0.90
C ALA A 41 -2.24 -11.35 0.97
N GLU A 42 -3.45 -10.85 0.72
CA GLU A 42 -4.64 -11.69 0.58
C GLU A 42 -4.49 -12.65 -0.61
N LEU A 43 -3.92 -12.20 -1.73
CA LEU A 43 -3.68 -13.04 -2.91
C LEU A 43 -2.58 -14.08 -2.67
N ASP A 44 -1.50 -13.71 -1.96
CA ASP A 44 -0.45 -14.63 -1.53
C ASP A 44 -1.04 -15.76 -0.67
N SER A 45 -1.89 -15.40 0.30
CA SER A 45 -2.59 -16.39 1.13
C SER A 45 -3.62 -17.21 0.35
N HIS A 46 -4.23 -16.67 -0.70
CA HIS A 46 -5.19 -17.42 -1.52
C HIS A 46 -4.51 -18.44 -2.45
N LEU A 47 -3.32 -18.12 -2.94
CA LEU A 47 -2.56 -18.96 -3.86
C LEU A 47 -1.57 -19.89 -3.14
N ASP A 48 -1.42 -19.75 -1.82
CA ASP A 48 -0.41 -20.44 -1.00
C ASP A 48 1.01 -20.27 -1.56
N ASN A 49 1.30 -19.12 -2.17
CA ASN A 49 2.62 -18.79 -2.71
C ASN A 49 2.85 -17.27 -2.80
N GLU A 50 4.11 -16.87 -2.64
CA GLU A 50 4.53 -15.50 -2.90
C GLU A 50 4.62 -15.22 -4.41
N LYS A 51 4.58 -13.94 -4.77
CA LYS A 51 4.78 -13.52 -6.16
C LYS A 51 6.17 -13.97 -6.66
N HIS A 52 6.17 -14.69 -7.79
CA HIS A 52 7.34 -15.31 -8.44
C HIS A 52 7.93 -16.54 -7.73
N GLU A 53 7.28 -17.04 -6.68
CA GLU A 53 7.63 -18.36 -6.14
C GLU A 53 7.35 -19.44 -7.20
N LYS A 54 8.23 -20.44 -7.27
CA LYS A 54 8.13 -21.51 -8.27
C LYS A 54 7.06 -22.52 -7.85
N THR A 55 6.01 -22.64 -8.64
CA THR A 55 4.97 -23.65 -8.48
C THR A 55 4.81 -24.49 -9.75
N THR A 56 4.52 -25.78 -9.59
CA THR A 56 4.43 -26.75 -10.71
C THR A 56 2.99 -27.07 -11.10
N ASN A 57 2.01 -26.63 -10.31
CA ASN A 57 0.57 -26.80 -10.55
C ASN A 57 -0.23 -25.67 -9.85
N GLY A 58 -1.53 -25.59 -10.14
CA GLY A 58 -2.45 -24.66 -9.48
C GLY A 58 -2.82 -23.43 -10.31
N ASN A 59 -3.32 -22.40 -9.62
CA ASN A 59 -3.70 -21.12 -10.21
C ASN A 59 -2.49 -20.18 -10.30
N TYR A 60 -2.46 -19.36 -11.36
CA TYR A 60 -1.38 -18.41 -11.62
C TYR A 60 -1.89 -16.97 -11.59
N ARG A 61 -1.06 -16.05 -11.09
CA ARG A 61 -1.33 -14.61 -11.13
C ARG A 61 -1.43 -14.14 -12.57
N ASN A 62 -2.44 -13.32 -12.87
CA ASN A 62 -2.74 -12.85 -14.22
C ASN A 62 -2.79 -11.31 -14.28
N GLY A 63 -1.68 -10.68 -13.87
CA GLY A 63 -1.55 -9.22 -13.89
C GLY A 63 -2.37 -8.52 -12.80
N HIS A 64 -2.63 -7.22 -13.02
CA HIS A 64 -3.37 -6.36 -12.10
C HIS A 64 -4.48 -5.65 -12.87
N GLY A 65 -5.60 -5.36 -12.20
CA GLY A 65 -6.70 -4.59 -12.74
C GLY A 65 -6.86 -3.28 -11.98
N THR A 66 -7.27 -2.23 -12.69
CA THR A 66 -7.43 -0.90 -12.11
C THR A 66 -8.84 -0.71 -11.51
N LYS A 67 -8.93 -0.11 -10.33
CA LYS A 67 -10.18 0.23 -9.65
C LYS A 67 -10.13 1.64 -9.09
N LYS A 68 -11.25 2.36 -9.24
CA LYS A 68 -11.48 3.64 -8.56
C LYS A 68 -12.08 3.39 -7.18
N ILE A 69 -11.42 3.87 -6.15
CA ILE A 69 -11.82 3.75 -4.74
C ILE A 69 -12.16 5.13 -4.21
N LYS A 70 -13.29 5.23 -3.50
CA LYS A 70 -13.68 6.41 -2.76
C LYS A 70 -13.37 6.18 -1.28
N SER A 71 -12.49 7.00 -0.72
CA SER A 71 -12.07 6.96 0.67
C SER A 71 -12.30 8.31 1.36
N SER A 72 -11.95 8.42 2.64
CA SER A 72 -11.92 9.71 3.34
C SER A 72 -10.94 10.72 2.71
N PHE A 73 -9.93 10.26 1.96
CA PHE A 73 -9.01 11.11 1.18
C PHE A 73 -9.54 11.47 -0.22
N GLY A 74 -10.82 11.19 -0.47
CA GLY A 74 -11.47 11.37 -1.77
C GLY A 74 -11.28 10.19 -2.71
N GLU A 75 -11.40 10.44 -4.01
CA GLU A 75 -11.25 9.42 -5.04
C GLU A 75 -9.79 9.18 -5.39
N SER A 76 -9.42 7.90 -5.51
CA SER A 76 -8.09 7.43 -5.92
C SER A 76 -8.24 6.20 -6.81
N GLU A 77 -7.31 6.04 -7.74
CA GLU A 77 -7.22 4.87 -8.61
C GLU A 77 -6.11 3.94 -8.09
N THR A 78 -6.40 2.65 -7.96
CA THR A 78 -5.47 1.60 -7.52
C THR A 78 -5.47 0.42 -8.49
#